data_AF-A0A0J6Y337-F1
#
_entry.id   AF-A0A0J6Y337-F1
#
_cell.length_a   1.000
_cell.length_b   1.000
_cell.length_c   1.000
_cell.angle_alpha   90.00
_cell.angle_beta   90.00
_cell.angle_gamma   90.00
#
_symmetry.space_group_name_H-M   'P 1'
#
loop_
_entity.id
_entity.type
_entity.pdbx_description
1 polymer ?
#
loop_
_entity_poly.entity_id
_entity_poly.type
_entity_poly.pdbx_seq_one_letter_code
_entity_poly.pdbx_strand_id
1 'polypeptide(L)'
;MPAQLQSNPPKKGRPSSELAAVSNGIITSPQSNTPMPVAELTPQQERKIRSLEASISRLQCQITQTEKLLSEAQEKYKATHPANDPPPDPAFIVKRHIRLLHEYNEIKDIGQGLLGLIAEGRGVRCVDVQREYGIGGND
;
A
#
# COMPACT_ATOMS: atom_id res chain seq x y z
N MET A 1 -38.90 -29.79 20.36
CA MET A 1 -38.06 -30.97 20.11
C MET A 1 -37.24 -30.66 18.87
N PRO A 2 -35.91 -30.49 18.95
CA PRO A 2 -34.97 -31.57 19.23
C PRO A 2 -33.81 -31.20 20.19
N ALA A 3 -32.92 -32.17 20.35
CA ALA A 3 -32.00 -32.43 21.44
C ALA A 3 -30.72 -31.57 21.51
N GLN A 4 -30.25 -31.45 22.75
CA GLN A 4 -28.92 -31.11 23.21
C GLN A 4 -27.82 -32.00 22.61
N LEU A 5 -26.64 -31.42 22.33
CA LEU A 5 -25.36 -32.09 22.62
C LEU A 5 -24.28 -31.04 22.94
N GLN A 6 -23.73 -31.17 24.13
CA GLN A 6 -22.65 -30.39 24.74
C GLN A 6 -21.30 -30.57 24.02
N SER A 7 -20.51 -29.50 23.91
CA SER A 7 -19.08 -29.58 24.18
C SER A 7 -18.60 -28.28 24.84
N ASN A 8 -18.07 -28.42 26.06
CA ASN A 8 -17.56 -27.34 26.90
C ASN A 8 -16.01 -27.30 26.79
N PRO A 9 -15.36 -26.20 27.23
CA PRO A 9 -14.07 -25.70 26.73
C PRO A 9 -12.85 -26.21 27.54
N PRO A 10 -11.62 -25.99 27.08
CA PRO A 10 -10.45 -26.07 27.95
C PRO A 10 -10.28 -24.77 28.78
N LYS A 11 -10.25 -24.97 30.10
CA LYS A 11 -10.03 -23.97 31.17
C LYS A 11 -8.54 -23.67 31.37
N LYS A 12 -8.30 -22.41 31.76
CA LYS A 12 -7.41 -21.87 32.82
C LYS A 12 -5.92 -22.24 32.81
N GLY A 13 -5.10 -21.19 32.82
CA GLY A 13 -3.71 -21.25 33.25
C GLY A 13 -3.54 -21.59 34.73
N ARG A 14 -2.29 -21.93 35.07
CA ARG A 14 -1.75 -21.87 36.43
C ARG A 14 -0.21 -21.69 36.36
N PRO A 15 0.37 -20.83 37.21
CA PRO A 15 1.82 -20.65 37.33
C PRO A 15 2.45 -21.63 38.34
N SER A 16 3.78 -21.73 38.23
CA SER A 16 4.81 -22.06 39.24
C SER A 16 4.46 -22.95 40.44
N SER A 17 5.13 -24.11 40.53
CA SER A 17 5.98 -24.55 41.67
C SER A 17 6.14 -26.07 41.67
N GLU A 18 7.36 -26.61 41.64
CA GLU A 18 7.82 -27.57 42.66
C GLU A 18 9.34 -27.77 42.62
N LEU A 19 9.92 -27.78 43.82
CA LEU A 19 11.33 -27.97 44.13
C LEU A 19 11.72 -29.46 44.14
N ALA A 20 13.03 -29.66 44.18
CA ALA A 20 13.76 -30.74 44.85
C ALA A 20 14.17 -31.96 44.01
N ALA A 21 15.45 -31.98 43.64
CA ALA A 21 16.36 -33.08 43.98
C ALA A 21 17.82 -32.62 43.79
N VAL A 22 18.47 -32.23 44.90
CA VAL A 22 19.93 -32.29 45.02
C VAL A 22 20.26 -33.70 45.49
N SER A 23 21.03 -34.45 44.69
CA SER A 23 21.80 -35.58 45.20
C SER A 23 23.05 -35.78 44.35
N ASN A 24 24.20 -35.71 45.00
CA ASN A 24 25.54 -35.74 44.43
C ASN A 24 25.91 -37.14 43.90
N GLY A 25 26.56 -37.17 42.75
CA GLY A 25 27.31 -38.31 42.25
C GLY A 25 28.56 -37.83 41.50
N ILE A 26 29.69 -37.78 42.21
CA ILE A 26 31.03 -37.53 41.67
C ILE A 26 31.41 -38.71 40.77
N ILE A 27 31.58 -38.52 39.46
CA ILE A 27 32.54 -39.30 38.63
C ILE A 27 33.07 -38.42 37.49
N THR A 28 34.28 -37.90 37.71
CA THR A 28 35.44 -37.91 36.80
C THR A 28 35.26 -37.42 35.36
N SER A 29 35.75 -36.22 35.08
CA SER A 29 36.29 -35.85 33.77
C SER A 29 37.48 -36.74 33.39
N PRO A 30 37.67 -37.00 32.10
CA PRO A 30 38.95 -36.66 31.51
C PRO A 30 38.75 -35.75 30.30
N GLN A 31 39.49 -34.64 30.31
CA GLN A 31 39.74 -33.82 29.14
C GLN A 31 40.22 -34.71 27.98
N SER A 32 39.55 -34.63 26.83
CA SER A 32 40.19 -34.77 25.53
C SER A 32 40.14 -33.41 24.83
N ASN A 33 41.24 -32.67 24.97
CA ASN A 33 41.58 -31.58 24.07
C ASN A 33 41.63 -32.14 22.64
N THR A 34 40.67 -31.76 21.80
CA THR A 34 40.82 -31.83 20.35
C THR A 34 40.23 -30.56 19.73
N PRO A 35 40.97 -29.85 18.86
CA PRO A 35 40.53 -28.59 18.29
C PRO A 35 39.33 -28.84 17.36
N MET A 36 38.29 -28.02 17.49
CA MET A 36 37.24 -27.93 16.49
C MET A 36 37.86 -27.61 15.12
N PRO A 37 37.50 -28.32 14.03
CA PRO A 37 37.81 -27.86 12.69
C PRO A 37 36.92 -26.65 12.41
N VAL A 38 37.56 -25.50 12.18
CA VAL A 38 36.88 -24.32 11.63
C VAL A 38 36.28 -24.77 10.30
N ALA A 39 34.95 -24.94 10.25
CA ALA A 39 34.25 -25.25 9.03
C ALA A 39 34.41 -24.05 8.09
N GLU A 40 35.40 -24.12 7.20
CA GLU A 40 35.61 -23.14 6.14
C GLU A 40 34.32 -23.05 5.32
N LEU A 41 33.71 -21.86 5.31
CA LEU A 41 32.61 -21.54 4.42
C LEU A 41 33.05 -21.88 3.01
N THR A 42 32.31 -22.77 2.35
CA THR A 42 32.65 -23.11 0.97
C THR A 42 32.65 -21.82 0.13
N PRO A 43 33.54 -21.66 -0.85
CA PRO A 43 33.58 -20.48 -1.72
C PRO A 43 32.21 -20.20 -2.38
N GLN A 44 31.38 -21.23 -2.54
CA GLN A 44 30.01 -21.12 -3.02
C GLN A 44 29.07 -20.50 -1.98
N GLN A 45 29.18 -20.87 -0.70
CA GLN A 45 28.41 -20.24 0.38
C GLN A 45 28.80 -18.77 0.56
N GLU A 46 30.09 -18.42 0.50
CA GLU A 46 30.52 -17.02 0.60
C GLU A 46 29.96 -16.16 -0.54
N ARG A 47 29.94 -16.68 -1.77
CA ARG A 47 29.32 -16.00 -2.92
C ARG A 47 27.82 -15.80 -2.73
N LYS A 48 27.13 -16.82 -2.20
CA LYS A 48 25.69 -16.72 -1.88
C LYS A 48 25.43 -15.70 -0.78
N ILE A 49 26.23 -15.71 0.29
CA ILE A 49 26.13 -14.74 1.39
C ILE A 49 26.33 -13.32 0.85
N ARG A 50 27.39 -13.07 0.07
CA ARG A 50 27.64 -11.76 -0.56
C ARG A 50 26.48 -11.32 -1.46
N SER A 51 25.92 -12.25 -2.24
CA SER A 51 24.78 -11.96 -3.12
C SER A 51 23.52 -11.60 -2.31
N LEU A 52 23.30 -12.27 -1.19
CA LEU A 52 22.17 -12.01 -0.31
C LEU A 52 22.35 -10.68 0.42
N GLU A 53 23.53 -10.39 0.96
CA GLU A 53 23.88 -9.11 1.60
C GLU A 53 23.71 -7.92 0.64
N ALA A 54 24.14 -8.06 -0.61
CA ALA A 54 23.94 -7.05 -1.64
C ALA A 54 22.45 -6.84 -1.95
N SER A 55 21.66 -7.91 -1.98
CA SER A 55 20.21 -7.84 -2.20
C SER A 55 19.49 -7.19 -1.02
N ILE A 56 19.87 -7.53 0.21
CA ILE A 56 19.36 -6.90 1.43
C ILE A 56 19.66 -5.41 1.41
N SER A 57 20.89 -5.02 1.10
CA SER A 57 21.30 -3.61 1.02
C SER A 57 20.48 -2.86 -0.04
N ARG A 58 20.24 -3.48 -1.21
CA ARG A 58 19.42 -2.90 -2.27
C ARG A 58 17.97 -2.73 -1.84
N LEU A 59 17.38 -3.74 -1.20
CA LEU A 59 16.00 -3.69 -0.72
C LEU A 59 15.82 -2.67 0.40
N GLN A 60 16.78 -2.58 1.33
CA GLN A 60 16.80 -1.54 2.36
C GLN A 60 16.88 -0.13 1.75
N CYS A 61 17.72 0.05 0.73
CA CYS A 61 17.79 1.31 0.00
C CYS A 61 16.45 1.64 -0.68
N GLN A 62 15.78 0.65 -1.30
CA GLN A 62 14.46 0.86 -1.90
C GLN A 62 13.38 1.21 -0.87
N ILE A 63 13.41 0.60 0.32
CA ILE A 63 12.49 0.92 1.42
C ILE A 63 12.66 2.37 1.83
N THR A 64 13.90 2.78 2.17
CA THR A 64 14.18 4.16 2.59
C THR A 64 13.82 5.20 1.52
N GLN A 65 14.05 4.88 0.24
CA GLN A 65 13.65 5.74 -0.87
C GLN A 65 12.12 5.86 -0.97
N THR A 66 11.40 4.75 -0.85
CA THR A 66 9.93 4.75 -0.95
C THR A 66 9.29 5.46 0.25
N GLU A 67 9.83 5.26 1.44
CA GLU A 67 9.40 5.96 2.66
C GLU A 67 9.61 7.47 2.55
N LYS A 68 10.75 7.92 2.00
CA LYS A 68 11.00 9.33 1.73
C LYS A 68 9.95 9.91 0.76
N LEU A 69 9.68 9.23 -0.35
CA LEU A 69 8.70 9.68 -1.33
C LEU A 69 7.28 9.74 -0.73
N LEU A 70 6.92 8.78 0.12
CA LEU A 70 5.64 8.80 0.84
C LEU A 70 5.54 9.99 1.79
N SER A 71 6.60 10.27 2.56
CA SER A 71 6.61 11.42 3.48
C SER A 71 6.47 12.74 2.72
N GLU A 72 7.18 12.90 1.60
CA GLU A 72 7.09 14.10 0.77
C GLU A 72 5.71 14.28 0.14
N ALA A 73 5.11 13.19 -0.35
CA ALA A 73 3.76 13.22 -0.92
C ALA A 73 2.70 13.56 0.15
N GLN A 74 2.84 12.99 1.35
CA GLN A 74 1.95 13.25 2.48
C GLN A 74 2.04 14.69 2.98
N GLU A 75 3.25 15.27 3.01
CA GLU A 75 3.45 16.67 3.39
C GLU A 75 2.83 17.63 2.37
N LYS A 76 3.05 17.40 1.06
CA LYS A 76 2.41 18.17 -0.01
C LYS A 76 0.88 18.08 0.06
N TYR A 77 0.35 16.90 0.39
CA TYR A 77 -1.07 16.69 0.56
C TYR A 77 -1.62 17.46 1.78
N LYS A 78 -0.97 17.36 2.95
CA LYS A 78 -1.36 18.08 4.18
C LYS A 78 -1.26 19.60 4.05
N ALA A 79 -0.30 20.11 3.27
CA ALA A 79 -0.14 21.54 3.00
C ALA A 79 -1.28 22.11 2.14
N THR A 80 -1.87 21.29 1.28
CA THR A 80 -2.96 21.70 0.38
C THR A 80 -4.35 21.43 0.94
N HIS A 81 -4.49 20.52 1.92
CA HIS A 81 -5.76 20.14 2.56
C HIS A 81 -5.64 20.20 4.10
N PRO A 82 -6.11 21.28 4.75
CA PRO A 82 -6.00 21.43 6.21
C PRO A 82 -6.96 20.50 6.97
N ALA A 83 -6.37 19.60 7.76
CA ALA A 83 -6.78 18.92 9.01
C ALA A 83 -8.23 18.42 9.27
N ASN A 84 -9.27 18.83 8.57
CA ASN A 84 -10.66 18.51 8.94
C ASN A 84 -11.34 17.45 8.06
N ASP A 85 -10.74 17.08 6.92
CA ASP A 85 -11.26 16.01 6.08
C ASP A 85 -10.32 14.79 6.11
N PRO A 86 -10.87 13.56 6.23
CA PRO A 86 -10.09 12.34 6.00
C PRO A 86 -9.35 12.46 4.65
N PRO A 87 -8.09 11.97 4.54
CA PRO A 87 -7.42 11.90 3.25
C PRO A 87 -8.36 11.20 2.27
N PRO A 88 -8.83 11.87 1.20
CA PRO A 88 -9.75 11.28 0.28
C PRO A 88 -9.03 10.10 -0.35
N ASP A 89 -9.68 8.94 -0.28
CA ASP A 89 -9.20 7.72 -0.89
C ASP A 89 -8.78 8.03 -2.34
N PRO A 90 -7.52 7.77 -2.75
CA PRO A 90 -7.07 8.08 -4.09
C PRO A 90 -7.97 7.45 -5.16
N ALA A 91 -8.55 6.28 -4.89
CA ALA A 91 -9.52 5.65 -5.80
C ALA A 91 -10.81 6.48 -5.90
N PHE A 92 -11.29 7.06 -4.80
CA PHE A 92 -12.43 7.96 -4.79
C PHE A 92 -12.15 9.25 -5.58
N ILE A 93 -10.97 9.86 -5.43
CA ILE A 93 -10.59 11.08 -6.16
C ILE A 93 -10.60 10.83 -7.68
N VAL A 94 -9.94 9.76 -8.12
CA VAL A 94 -9.88 9.39 -9.53
C VAL A 94 -11.29 9.11 -10.07
N LYS A 95 -12.09 8.34 -9.33
CA LYS A 95 -13.47 8.03 -9.73
C LYS A 95 -14.34 9.29 -9.83
N ARG A 96 -14.19 10.24 -8.90
CA ARG A 96 -14.88 11.54 -8.95
C ARG A 96 -14.45 12.33 -10.18
N HIS A 97 -13.16 12.38 -10.48
CA HIS A 97 -12.66 13.12 -11.63
C HIS A 97 -13.10 12.50 -12.97
N ILE A 98 -13.07 11.16 -13.07
CA ILE A 98 -13.62 10.43 -14.21
C ILE A 98 -15.08 10.82 -14.41
N ARG A 99 -15.90 10.78 -13.34
CA ARG A 99 -17.32 11.14 -13.43
C ARG A 99 -17.53 12.57 -13.91
N LEU A 100 -16.80 13.54 -13.36
CA LEU A 100 -16.89 14.95 -13.76
C LEU A 100 -16.53 15.15 -15.24
N LEU A 101 -15.51 14.45 -15.75
CA LEU A 101 -15.14 14.50 -17.16
C LEU A 101 -16.24 13.92 -18.06
N HIS A 102 -16.88 12.83 -17.66
CA HIS A 102 -18.00 12.25 -18.42
C HIS A 102 -19.19 13.20 -18.44
N GLU A 103 -19.59 13.71 -17.27
CA GLU A 103 -20.71 14.66 -17.15
C GLU A 103 -20.45 15.95 -17.97
N TYR A 104 -19.21 16.46 -17.96
CA TYR A 104 -18.81 17.60 -18.79
C TYR A 104 -18.89 17.30 -20.29
N ASN A 105 -18.35 16.16 -20.73
CA ASN A 105 -18.39 15.79 -22.15
C ASN A 105 -19.84 15.59 -22.62
N GLU A 106 -20.67 14.94 -21.82
CA GLU A 106 -22.09 14.73 -22.15
C GLU A 106 -22.82 16.06 -22.34
N ILE A 107 -22.69 17.02 -21.41
CA ILE A 107 -23.35 18.33 -21.56
C ILE A 107 -22.75 19.13 -22.71
N LYS A 108 -21.44 19.04 -22.95
CA LYS A 108 -20.78 19.72 -24.07
C LYS A 108 -21.32 19.21 -25.41
N ASP A 109 -21.43 17.91 -25.59
CA ASP A 109 -21.90 17.30 -26.83
C ASP A 109 -23.38 17.64 -27.10
N ILE A 110 -24.22 17.63 -26.05
CA ILE A 110 -25.62 18.08 -26.15
C ILE A 110 -25.67 19.57 -26.54
N GLY A 111 -24.87 20.41 -25.89
CA GLY A 111 -24.80 21.85 -26.16
C GLY A 111 -24.35 22.15 -27.59
N GLN A 112 -23.33 21.45 -28.09
CA GLN A 112 -22.85 21.57 -29.46
C GLN A 112 -23.90 21.09 -30.49
N GLY A 113 -24.62 20.00 -30.19
CA GLY A 113 -25.73 19.53 -31.02
C GLY A 113 -26.85 20.56 -31.13
N LEU A 114 -27.29 21.14 -30.01
CA LEU A 114 -28.30 22.20 -29.99
C LEU A 114 -27.83 23.46 -30.72
N LEU A 115 -26.57 23.84 -30.54
CA LEU A 115 -25.97 24.97 -31.23
C LEU A 115 -25.95 24.76 -32.76
N GLY A 116 -25.70 23.52 -33.21
CA GLY A 116 -25.80 23.13 -34.61
C GLY A 116 -27.20 23.32 -35.19
N LEU A 117 -28.24 22.89 -34.46
CA LEU A 117 -29.64 23.08 -34.87
C LEU A 117 -30.03 24.57 -34.94
N ILE A 118 -29.57 25.38 -33.99
CA ILE A 118 -29.82 26.83 -33.99
C ILE A 118 -29.11 27.50 -35.18
N ALA A 119 -27.87 27.10 -35.46
CA ALA A 119 -27.10 27.61 -36.58
C ALA A 119 -27.75 27.28 -37.93
N GLU A 120 -28.22 26.04 -38.10
CA GLU A 120 -28.96 25.59 -39.28
C GLU A 120 -30.26 26.39 -39.45
N GLY A 121 -31.06 26.55 -38.39
CA GLY A 121 -32.30 27.31 -38.41
C GLY A 121 -32.12 28.81 -38.72
N ARG A 122 -30.96 29.38 -38.39
CA ARG A 122 -30.59 30.78 -38.71
C ARG A 122 -29.83 30.93 -40.03
N GLY A 123 -29.39 29.83 -40.65
CA GLY A 123 -28.57 29.84 -41.87
C GLY A 123 -27.18 30.46 -41.67
N VAL A 124 -26.67 30.48 -40.43
CA VAL A 124 -25.34 31.01 -40.07
C VAL A 124 -24.42 29.87 -39.65
N ARG A 125 -23.10 30.11 -39.61
CA ARG A 125 -22.17 29.06 -39.19
C ARG A 125 -22.21 28.90 -37.68
N CYS A 126 -22.00 27.66 -37.19
CA CYS A 126 -21.99 27.36 -35.76
C CYS A 126 -21.02 28.26 -34.97
N VAL A 127 -19.87 28.61 -35.56
CA VAL A 127 -18.87 29.49 -34.93
C VAL A 127 -19.38 30.92 -34.67
N ASP A 128 -20.27 31.42 -35.52
CA ASP A 128 -20.82 32.76 -35.39
C ASP A 128 -21.87 32.79 -34.26
N VAL A 129 -22.67 31.73 -34.14
CA VAL A 129 -23.59 31.51 -33.01
C VAL A 129 -22.80 31.29 -31.72
N GLN A 130 -21.74 30.47 -31.75
CA GLN A 130 -20.89 30.22 -30.59
C GLN A 130 -20.33 31.53 -30.00
N ARG A 131 -19.92 32.45 -30.87
CA ARG A 131 -19.44 33.79 -30.50
C ARG A 131 -20.53 34.68 -29.92
N GLU A 132 -21.74 34.64 -30.47
CA GLU A 132 -22.92 35.38 -29.98
C GLU A 132 -23.31 34.95 -28.57
N TYR A 133 -23.23 33.64 -28.28
CA TYR A 133 -23.53 33.07 -26.96
C TYR A 133 -22.32 33.03 -26.01
N GLY A 134 -21.17 33.61 -26.41
CA GLY A 134 -19.99 33.72 -25.55
C GLY A 134 -19.26 32.40 -25.27
N ILE A 135 -19.53 31.36 -26.05
CA ILE A 135 -18.86 30.06 -25.92
C ILE A 135 -17.52 30.19 -26.69
N GLY A 136 -16.40 30.14 -25.98
CA GLY A 136 -15.06 30.19 -26.59
C GLY A 136 -14.57 28.78 -26.92
N GLY A 137 -13.87 28.59 -28.04
CA GLY A 137 -13.32 27.28 -28.45
C GLY A 137 -12.14 26.75 -27.61
N ASN A 138 -11.84 27.36 -26.45
CA ASN A 138 -10.69 27.04 -25.60
C ASN A 138 -11.10 26.52 -24.21
N ASP A 139 -12.33 26.04 -24.04
CA ASP A 139 -12.76 25.30 -22.84
C ASP A 139 -12.83 23.79 -23.12
#